data_AF-A0A7J9Y717-F1
#
_entry.id   AF-A0A7J9Y717-F1
#
_cell.length_a   1.000
_cell.length_b   1.000
_cell.length_c   1.000
_cell.angle_alpha   90.00
_cell.angle_beta   90.00
_cell.angle_gamma   90.00
#
_symmetry.space_group_name_H-M   'P 1'
#
loop_
_entity.id
_entity.type
_entity.pdbx_description
1 polymer ?
#
loop_
_entity_poly.entity_id
_entity_poly.type
_entity_poly.pdbx_seq_one_letter_code
_entity_poly.pdbx_strand_id
1 'polypeptide(L)'
;MQATGWDPVRGRWVMAPTGYPYPHRQPPRPTYREPHRIQAGGIWLGILVTLFWFLTFAMVAWSARSYAWATIIAAVLALAAAMALNRFGDRGAAVGVAVTSALGLGVAGLIVEIRYLGDDWLLW
;
A
#
# COMPACT_ATOMS: atom_id res chain seq x y z
N MET A 1 13.96 8.64 47.52
CA MET A 1 14.97 7.55 47.44
C MET A 1 15.96 7.93 46.36
N GLN A 2 17.20 8.27 46.73
CA GLN A 2 18.24 8.67 45.77
C GLN A 2 18.85 7.40 45.15
N ALA A 3 18.93 7.32 43.82
CA ALA A 3 19.53 6.19 43.13
C ALA A 3 21.03 6.45 42.92
N THR A 4 21.87 5.52 43.38
CA THR A 4 23.31 5.55 43.14
C THR A 4 23.60 5.04 41.72
N GLY A 5 24.35 5.82 40.92
CA GLY A 5 24.77 5.46 39.56
C GLY A 5 26.30 5.42 39.43
N TRP A 6 26.81 4.52 38.59
CA TRP A 6 28.24 4.41 38.30
C TRP A 6 28.65 5.41 37.20
N ASP A 7 29.64 6.27 37.47
CA ASP A 7 30.24 7.17 36.48
C ASP A 7 31.48 6.50 35.85
N PRO A 8 31.42 6.02 34.59
CA PRO A 8 32.53 5.33 33.95
C PRO A 8 33.70 6.26 33.59
N VAL A 9 33.46 7.58 33.52
CA VAL A 9 34.51 8.57 33.19
C VAL A 9 35.36 8.88 34.42
N ARG A 10 34.75 8.85 35.61
CA ARG A 10 35.43 9.15 36.87
C ARG A 10 35.73 7.92 37.74
N GLY A 11 35.23 6.75 37.35
CA GLY A 11 35.42 5.50 38.09
C GLY A 11 34.90 5.56 39.53
N ARG A 12 33.82 6.29 39.77
CA ARG A 12 33.26 6.51 41.12
C ARG A 12 31.74 6.40 41.10
N TRP A 13 31.19 5.97 42.24
CA TRP A 13 29.76 6.05 42.51
C TRP A 13 29.38 7.51 42.78
N VAL A 14 28.53 8.07 41.92
CA VAL A 14 28.03 9.45 42.06
C VAL A 14 26.54 9.37 42.34
N MET A 15 26.06 10.25 43.22
CA MET A 15 24.63 10.46 43.40
C MET A 15 24.10 11.11 42.11
N ALA A 16 23.46 10.32 41.26
CA ALA A 16 22.80 10.86 40.07
C ALA A 16 21.50 11.53 40.52
N PRO A 17 21.26 12.81 40.18
CA PRO A 17 19.98 13.45 40.43
C PRO A 17 18.88 12.59 39.80
N THR A 18 17.83 12.26 40.56
CA THR A 18 16.66 11.54 40.06
C THR A 18 16.03 12.35 38.93
N GLY A 19 16.35 11.97 37.69
CA GLY A 19 15.97 12.71 36.49
C GLY A 19 16.96 12.59 35.32
N TYR A 20 18.18 12.07 35.54
CA TYR A 20 19.09 11.82 34.42
C TYR A 20 18.56 10.66 33.56
N PRO A 21 18.23 10.88 32.27
CA PRO A 21 17.79 9.80 31.40
C PRO A 21 18.95 8.81 31.22
N TYR A 22 18.74 7.55 31.59
CA TYR A 22 19.64 6.47 31.20
C TYR A 22 19.82 6.49 29.67
N PRO A 23 21.02 6.20 29.13
CA PRO A 23 21.29 6.21 27.69
C PRO A 23 20.30 5.40 26.83
N HIS A 24 19.58 4.46 27.45
CA HIS A 24 18.64 3.54 26.80
C HIS A 24 17.17 4.02 26.76
N ARG A 25 16.84 5.18 27.35
CA ARG A 25 15.50 5.78 27.26
C ARG A 25 15.61 7.22 26.75
N GLN A 26 16.05 7.38 25.50
CA GLN A 26 15.78 8.62 24.79
C GLN A 26 14.25 8.75 24.64
N PRO A 27 13.62 9.86 25.08
CA PRO A 27 12.21 10.08 24.82
C PRO A 27 11.96 9.96 23.31
N PRO A 28 10.85 9.31 22.88
CA PRO A 28 10.55 9.16 21.46
C PRO A 28 10.65 10.54 20.80
N ARG A 29 11.47 10.65 19.75
CA ARG A 29 11.59 11.92 19.01
C ARG A 29 10.18 12.35 18.58
N PRO A 30 9.80 13.62 18.76
CA PRO A 30 8.53 14.13 18.27
C PRO A 30 8.42 13.79 16.78
N THR A 31 7.51 12.89 16.46
CA THR A 31 7.26 12.47 15.08
C THR A 31 6.10 13.32 14.58
N TYR A 32 6.36 14.16 13.59
CA TYR A 32 5.31 14.95 12.95
C TYR A 32 4.24 13.99 12.42
N ARG A 33 3.02 14.08 12.97
CA ARG A 33 1.87 13.34 12.47
C ARG A 33 1.22 14.18 11.39
N GLU A 34 1.55 13.86 10.14
CA GLU A 34 0.79 14.37 9.01
C GLU A 34 -0.68 13.94 9.16
N PRO A 35 -1.65 14.87 9.02
CA PRO A 35 -3.08 14.55 9.13
C PRO A 35 -3.54 13.45 8.16
N HIS A 36 -2.83 13.27 7.05
CA HIS A 36 -3.15 12.32 5.97
C HIS A 36 -2.10 11.22 5.88
N ARG A 37 -1.79 10.58 7.01
CA ARG A 37 -0.76 9.55 7.09
C ARG A 37 -1.16 8.35 6.22
N ILE A 38 -0.31 7.98 5.27
CA ILE A 38 -0.48 6.76 4.48
C ILE A 38 -0.25 5.57 5.42
N GLN A 39 -1.32 4.82 5.71
CA GLN A 39 -1.24 3.64 6.56
C GLN A 39 -1.10 2.39 5.70
N ALA A 40 -0.18 1.49 6.09
CA ALA A 40 0.00 0.21 5.41
C ALA A 40 -1.30 -0.62 5.35
N GLY A 41 -2.14 -0.54 6.40
CA GLY A 41 -3.44 -1.21 6.43
C GLY A 41 -4.38 -0.74 5.31
N GLY A 42 -4.43 0.56 5.02
CA GLY A 42 -5.23 1.11 3.92
C GLY A 42 -4.78 0.57 2.56
N ILE A 43 -3.46 0.48 2.34
CA ILE A 43 -2.89 -0.09 1.11
C ILE A 43 -3.35 -1.54 0.91
N TRP A 44 -3.21 -2.39 1.94
CA TRP A 44 -3.62 -3.79 1.85
C TRP A 44 -5.12 -3.96 1.61
N LEU A 45 -5.96 -3.15 2.26
CA LEU A 45 -7.40 -3.17 2.01
C LEU A 45 -7.73 -2.78 0.57
N GLY A 46 -7.09 -1.74 0.04
CA GLY A 46 -7.24 -1.33 -1.36
C GLY A 46 -6.84 -2.44 -2.34
N ILE A 47 -5.75 -3.16 -2.07
CA ILE A 47 -5.31 -4.31 -2.86
C ILE A 47 -6.38 -5.43 -2.82
N LEU A 48 -6.81 -5.84 -1.63
CA LEU A 48 -7.75 -6.95 -1.45
C LEU A 48 -9.10 -6.69 -2.14
N VAL A 49 -9.65 -5.49 -1.94
CA VAL A 49 -10.92 -5.09 -2.57
C VAL A 49 -10.78 -5.07 -4.09
N THR A 50 -9.66 -4.57 -4.61
CA THR A 50 -9.43 -4.50 -6.07
C THR A 50 -9.23 -5.89 -6.66
N LEU A 51 -8.49 -6.78 -6.00
CA LEU A 51 -8.35 -8.17 -6.43
C LEU A 51 -9.71 -8.87 -6.50
N PHE A 52 -10.54 -8.70 -5.47
CA PHE A 52 -11.89 -9.25 -5.46
C PHE A 52 -12.76 -8.70 -6.60
N TRP A 53 -12.64 -7.41 -6.90
CA TRP A 53 -13.31 -6.76 -8.02
C TRP A 53 -12.89 -7.36 -9.37
N PHE A 54 -11.59 -7.49 -9.64
CA PHE A 54 -11.10 -8.12 -10.87
C PHE A 54 -11.51 -9.58 -10.97
N LEU A 55 -11.48 -10.33 -9.86
CA LEU A 55 -11.93 -11.72 -9.84
C LEU A 55 -13.40 -11.83 -10.25
N THR A 56 -14.25 -10.94 -9.73
CA THR A 56 -15.68 -10.90 -10.07
C THR A 56 -15.88 -10.64 -11.57
N PHE A 57 -15.15 -9.68 -12.15
CA PHE A 57 -15.21 -9.41 -13.60
C PHE A 57 -14.66 -10.57 -14.44
N ALA A 58 -13.60 -11.23 -13.96
CA ALA A 58 -13.03 -12.39 -14.63
C ALA A 58 -14.02 -13.56 -14.68
N MET A 59 -14.83 -13.76 -13.63
CA MET A 59 -15.87 -14.81 -13.60
C MET A 59 -17.01 -14.57 -14.61
N VAL A 60 -17.21 -13.33 -15.07
CA VAL A 60 -18.21 -13.00 -16.11
C VAL A 60 -17.68 -13.29 -17.52
N ALA A 61 -16.37 -13.47 -17.69
CA ALA A 61 -15.76 -13.69 -18.99
C ALA A 61 -15.87 -15.15 -19.45
N TRP A 62 -16.41 -15.35 -20.64
CA TRP A 62 -16.61 -16.68 -21.27
C TRP A 62 -15.59 -16.98 -22.38
N SER A 63 -14.80 -15.98 -22.76
CA SER A 63 -13.80 -16.03 -23.82
C SER A 63 -12.66 -15.06 -23.54
N ALA A 64 -11.51 -15.27 -24.19
CA ALA A 64 -10.35 -14.37 -24.09
C ALA A 64 -10.69 -12.92 -24.49
N ARG A 65 -11.55 -12.73 -25.50
CA ARG A 65 -12.04 -11.41 -25.91
C ARG A 65 -12.87 -10.76 -24.82
N SER A 66 -13.85 -11.49 -24.27
CA SER A 66 -14.68 -10.96 -23.18
C SER A 66 -13.85 -10.66 -21.93
N TYR A 67 -12.81 -11.46 -21.66
CA TYR A 67 -11.89 -11.25 -20.55
C TYR A 67 -11.07 -9.96 -20.74
N ALA A 68 -10.53 -9.72 -21.94
CA ALA A 68 -9.77 -8.51 -22.24
C ALA A 68 -10.62 -7.25 -22.03
N TRP A 69 -11.82 -7.22 -22.61
CA TRP A 69 -12.74 -6.09 -22.44
C TRP A 69 -13.23 -5.91 -21.01
N ALA A 70 -13.60 -7.00 -20.32
CA ALA A 70 -14.01 -6.95 -18.92
C ALA A 70 -12.89 -6.39 -18.03
N THR A 71 -11.64 -6.79 -18.27
CA THR A 71 -10.49 -6.33 -17.49
C THR A 71 -10.18 -4.85 -17.75
N ILE A 72 -10.26 -4.40 -19.00
CA ILE A 72 -10.08 -2.97 -19.36
C ILE A 72 -11.13 -2.12 -18.65
N ILE A 73 -12.42 -2.49 -18.75
CA ILE A 73 -13.51 -1.76 -18.10
C ILE A 73 -13.34 -1.76 -16.58
N ALA A 74 -13.03 -2.92 -15.99
CA ALA A 74 -12.78 -3.04 -14.56
C ALA A 74 -11.62 -2.16 -14.09
N ALA A 75 -10.53 -2.09 -14.87
CA ALA A 75 -9.37 -1.26 -14.57
C ALA A 75 -9.70 0.24 -14.63
N VAL A 76 -10.46 0.68 -15.64
CA VAL A 76 -10.91 2.09 -15.75
C VAL A 76 -11.78 2.48 -14.55
N LEU A 77 -12.72 1.61 -14.16
CA LEU A 77 -13.57 1.84 -12.98
C LEU A 77 -12.75 1.85 -11.68
N ALA A 78 -11.77 0.96 -11.54
CA ALA A 78 -10.88 0.93 -10.40
C ALA A 78 -10.03 2.21 -10.31
N LEU A 79 -9.52 2.73 -11.44
CA LEU A 79 -8.80 4.00 -11.47
C LEU A 79 -9.69 5.19 -11.08
N ALA A 80 -10.93 5.23 -11.56
CA ALA A 80 -11.90 6.24 -11.15
C ALA A 80 -12.16 6.20 -9.62
N ALA A 81 -12.30 4.99 -9.06
CA ALA A 81 -12.40 4.81 -7.62
C ALA A 81 -11.13 5.28 -6.90
N ALA A 82 -9.93 4.93 -7.37
CA ALA A 82 -8.68 5.40 -6.78
C ALA A 82 -8.58 6.94 -6.75
N MET A 83 -9.00 7.62 -7.82
CA MET A 83 -9.08 9.09 -7.85
C MET A 83 -10.06 9.63 -6.81
N ALA A 84 -11.22 8.99 -6.64
CA ALA A 84 -12.19 9.36 -5.63
C ALA A 84 -11.64 9.16 -4.21
N LEU A 85 -11.05 8.00 -3.90
CA LEU A 85 -10.44 7.73 -2.59
C LEU A 85 -9.33 8.73 -2.25
N ASN A 86 -8.50 9.08 -3.23
CA ASN A 86 -7.47 10.11 -3.05
C ASN A 86 -8.06 11.48 -2.71
N ARG A 87 -9.21 11.84 -3.30
CA ARG A 87 -9.93 13.10 -3.03
C ARG A 87 -10.58 13.11 -1.63
N PHE A 88 -11.08 11.98 -1.15
CA PHE A 88 -11.73 11.87 0.16
C PHE A 88 -10.76 11.60 1.32
N GLY A 89 -9.46 11.45 1.04
CA GLY A 89 -8.41 11.37 2.06
C GLY A 89 -7.89 9.96 2.35
N ASP A 90 -8.47 8.91 1.77
CA ASP A 90 -7.95 7.53 1.89
C ASP A 90 -6.89 7.25 0.82
N ARG A 91 -5.74 7.92 0.99
CA ARG A 91 -4.60 7.81 0.07
C ARG A 91 -3.99 6.41 0.05
N GLY A 92 -4.02 5.71 1.20
CA GLY A 92 -3.48 4.35 1.31
C GLY A 92 -4.24 3.38 0.41
N ALA A 93 -5.57 3.33 0.55
CA ALA A 93 -6.39 2.47 -0.29
C ALA A 93 -6.36 2.91 -1.76
N ALA A 94 -6.34 4.22 -2.05
CA ALA A 94 -6.17 4.72 -3.42
C ALA A 94 -4.91 4.16 -4.11
N VAL A 95 -3.78 4.13 -3.41
CA VAL A 95 -2.52 3.55 -3.93
C VAL A 95 -2.68 2.04 -4.15
N GLY A 96 -3.26 1.32 -3.18
CA GLY A 96 -3.48 -0.12 -3.30
C GLY A 96 -4.35 -0.48 -4.52
N VAL A 97 -5.42 0.29 -4.75
CA VAL A 97 -6.30 0.15 -5.92
C VAL A 97 -5.54 0.45 -7.21
N ALA A 98 -4.82 1.57 -7.26
CA ALA A 98 -4.08 1.98 -8.45
C ALA A 98 -3.03 0.95 -8.87
N VAL A 99 -2.18 0.49 -7.93
CA VAL A 99 -1.14 -0.53 -8.22
C VAL A 99 -1.77 -1.82 -8.70
N THR A 100 -2.80 -2.31 -8.01
CA THR A 100 -3.46 -3.57 -8.39
C THR A 100 -4.14 -3.46 -9.76
N SER A 101 -4.79 -2.32 -10.05
CA SER A 101 -5.42 -2.09 -11.35
C SER A 101 -4.42 -2.02 -12.51
N ALA A 102 -3.25 -1.41 -12.29
CA ALA A 102 -2.18 -1.38 -13.28
C ALA A 102 -1.62 -2.78 -13.56
N LEU A 103 -1.44 -3.60 -12.52
CA LEU A 103 -1.01 -4.99 -12.67
C LEU A 103 -2.06 -5.82 -13.44
N GLY A 104 -3.34 -5.71 -13.07
CA GLY A 104 -4.42 -6.41 -13.77
C GLY A 104 -4.52 -6.03 -15.25
N LEU A 105 -4.41 -4.73 -15.56
CA LEU A 105 -4.39 -4.24 -16.93
C LEU A 105 -3.15 -4.71 -17.71
N GLY A 106 -1.99 -4.75 -17.05
CA GLY A 106 -0.75 -5.28 -17.62
C GLY A 106 -0.86 -6.75 -18.02
N VAL A 107 -1.49 -7.58 -17.18
CA VAL A 107 -1.75 -9.00 -17.50
C VAL A 107 -2.69 -9.12 -18.70
N ALA A 108 -3.77 -8.33 -18.76
CA ALA A 108 -4.65 -8.31 -19.93
C ALA A 108 -3.92 -7.87 -21.20
N GLY A 109 -3.06 -6.86 -21.12
CA GLY A 109 -2.22 -6.40 -22.23
C GLY A 109 -1.31 -7.51 -22.74
N LEU A 110 -0.64 -8.23 -21.84
CA LEU A 110 0.22 -9.37 -22.20
C LEU A 110 -0.58 -10.48 -22.90
N ILE A 111 -1.80 -10.79 -22.43
CA ILE A 111 -2.67 -11.77 -23.08
C ILE A 111 -3.06 -11.33 -24.49
N VAL A 112 -3.41 -10.05 -24.67
CA VAL A 112 -3.73 -9.49 -25.99
C VAL A 112 -2.52 -9.58 -26.91
N GLU A 113 -1.32 -9.24 -26.43
CA GLU A 113 -0.08 -9.31 -27.21
C GLU A 113 0.27 -10.74 -27.63
N ILE A 114 0.20 -11.71 -26.71
CA ILE A 114 0.43 -13.13 -27.01
C ILE A 114 -0.55 -13.63 -28.07
N ARG A 115 -1.83 -13.23 -27.98
CA ARG A 115 -2.88 -13.70 -28.91
C ARG A 115 -2.75 -13.01 -30.27
N TYR A 116 -2.33 -11.75 -30.30
CA TYR A 116 -2.00 -11.05 -31.53
C TYR A 116 -0.86 -11.74 -32.30
N LEU A 117 0.18 -12.23 -31.61
CA LEU A 117 1.27 -13.00 -32.24
C LEU A 117 0.80 -14.36 -32.81
N GLY A 118 -0.35 -14.86 -32.37
CA GLY A 118 -1.00 -16.06 -32.88
C GLY A 118 -2.08 -15.78 -33.91
N ASP A 119 -2.08 -14.60 -34.54
CA ASP A 119 -3.07 -14.11 -35.52
C ASP A 119 -4.51 -13.97 -34.97
N ASP A 120 -4.69 -14.02 -33.65
CA ASP A 120 -5.98 -13.82 -32.97
C ASP A 120 -6.06 -12.41 -32.37
N TRP A 121 -6.57 -11.44 -33.13
CA TRP A 121 -6.77 -10.08 -32.63
C TRP A 121 -8.02 -9.98 -31.74
N LEU A 122 -7.81 -9.91 -30.42
CA LEU A 122 -8.90 -9.95 -29.43
C LEU A 122 -9.73 -8.67 -29.32
N LEU A 123 -9.25 -7.52 -29.83
CA LEU A 123 -9.87 -6.22 -29.60
C LEU A 123 -10.82 -5.76 -30.72
N TRP A 124 -10.99 -6.53 -31.80
CA TRP A 124 -11.92 -6.24 -32.91
C TRP A 124 -12.89 -7.39 -33.14
#